data_AF-A0A5C8HP18-F1
#
_entry.id   AF-A0A5C8HP18-F1
#
_cell.length_a   1.000
_cell.length_b   1.000
_cell.length_c   1.000
_cell.angle_alpha   90.00
_cell.angle_beta   90.00
_cell.angle_gamma   90.00
#
_symmetry.space_group_name_H-M   'P 1'
#
loop_
_entity.id
_entity.type
_entity.pdbx_description
1 polymer ?
#
loop_
_entity_poly.entity_id
_entity_poly.type
_entity_poly.pdbx_seq_one_letter_code
_entity_poly.pdbx_strand_id
1 'polypeptide(L)'
;MEVDIMNDDDLGFDEETPREQIARLNMEADLAMLAMLRQIREDRGLSQTELGELLGVSQASVSAFESETDPKLSTVRRYAHALCATITHHVEPQDTAFNDARWQPRFRTPGANLNRSKQVRVEMGLQSAKRTDFAMAA
;
A
#
# COMPACT_ATOMS: atom_id res chain seq x y z
N MET A 1 -43.40 11.06 37.60
CA MET A 1 -42.58 11.45 36.44
C MET A 1 -41.17 11.09 36.83
N GLU A 2 -40.72 9.92 36.40
CA GLU A 2 -39.34 9.49 36.57
C GLU A 2 -38.72 9.68 35.19
N VAL A 3 -37.76 10.60 35.11
CA VAL A 3 -37.07 10.92 33.86
C VAL A 3 -35.93 9.92 33.79
N ASP A 4 -36.08 8.93 32.91
CA ASP A 4 -35.04 7.95 32.60
C ASP A 4 -33.90 8.72 31.93
N ILE A 5 -32.80 8.88 32.65
CA ILE A 5 -31.58 9.46 32.10
C ILE A 5 -31.04 8.39 31.15
N MET A 6 -31.37 8.51 29.87
CA MET A 6 -30.66 7.82 28.81
C MET A 6 -29.17 8.03 29.05
N ASN A 7 -28.45 6.95 29.33
CA ASN A 7 -27.00 6.98 29.35
C ASN A 7 -26.54 7.50 27.98
N ASP A 8 -25.85 8.64 27.98
CA ASP A 8 -25.20 9.26 26.82
C ASP A 8 -24.03 8.40 26.26
N ASP A 9 -23.82 7.21 26.84
CA ASP A 9 -22.79 6.24 26.48
C ASP A 9 -23.21 5.30 25.32
N ASP A 10 -24.46 5.41 24.83
CA ASP A 10 -24.98 4.63 23.68
C ASP A 10 -24.81 5.36 22.33
N LEU A 11 -23.73 6.12 22.19
CA LEU A 11 -23.21 6.48 20.87
C LEU A 11 -22.39 5.26 20.41
N GLY A 12 -23.00 4.37 19.62
CA GLY A 12 -22.46 3.09 19.13
C GLY A 12 -21.14 3.16 18.35
N PHE A 13 -20.08 3.60 19.02
CA PHE A 13 -18.69 3.47 18.62
C PHE A 13 -18.18 2.19 19.26
N ASP A 14 -18.40 1.05 18.61
CA ASP A 14 -17.65 -0.14 18.94
C ASP A 14 -16.15 0.20 18.83
N GLU A 15 -15.36 -0.14 19.86
CA GLU A 15 -13.90 0.04 19.81
C GLU A 15 -13.33 -0.70 18.58
N GLU A 16 -12.53 0.00 17.77
CA GLU A 16 -11.90 -0.57 16.56
C GLU A 16 -11.17 -1.86 16.92
N THR A 17 -11.55 -2.97 16.27
CA THR A 17 -10.88 -4.25 16.52
C THR A 17 -9.42 -4.19 16.04
N PRO A 18 -8.50 -4.99 16.62
CA PRO A 18 -7.11 -5.02 16.14
C PRO A 18 -6.96 -5.34 14.64
N ARG A 19 -7.93 -6.06 14.05
CA ARG A 19 -7.93 -6.38 12.61
C ARG A 19 -8.37 -5.20 11.76
N GLU A 20 -9.35 -4.43 12.21
CA GLU A 20 -9.76 -3.19 11.56
C GLU A 20 -8.64 -2.14 11.63
N GLN A 21 -7.97 -2.04 12.78
CA GLN A 21 -6.81 -1.18 12.94
C GLN A 21 -5.69 -1.52 11.95
N ILE A 22 -5.39 -2.82 11.76
CA ILE A 22 -4.41 -3.26 10.75
C ILE A 22 -4.87 -2.90 9.33
N ALA A 23 -6.15 -3.11 9.00
CA ALA A 23 -6.68 -2.79 7.68
C ALA A 23 -6.58 -1.28 7.40
N ARG A 24 -6.91 -0.44 8.39
CA ARG A 24 -6.76 1.01 8.31
C ARG A 24 -5.31 1.43 8.11
N LEU A 25 -4.37 0.87 8.89
CA LEU A 25 -2.94 1.18 8.74
C LEU A 25 -2.40 0.80 7.35
N ASN A 26 -2.85 -0.33 6.79
CA ASN A 26 -2.48 -0.73 5.43
C ASN A 26 -3.02 0.28 4.40
N MET A 27 -4.28 0.66 4.52
CA MET A 27 -4.90 1.65 3.63
C MET A 27 -4.21 3.02 3.73
N GLU A 28 -3.88 3.46 4.94
CA GLU A 28 -3.12 4.70 5.18
C GLU A 28 -1.74 4.66 4.52
N ALA A 29 -1.04 3.52 4.60
CA ALA A 29 0.26 3.36 3.96
C ALA A 29 0.14 3.44 2.43
N ASP A 30 -0.88 2.84 1.83
CA ASP A 30 -1.12 2.89 0.39
C ASP A 30 -1.46 4.32 -0.06
N LEU A 31 -2.36 5.01 0.63
CA LEU A 31 -2.72 6.40 0.33
C LEU A 31 -1.51 7.35 0.50
N ALA A 32 -0.69 7.15 1.53
CA ALA A 32 0.53 7.92 1.73
C ALA A 32 1.52 7.73 0.58
N MET A 33 1.68 6.50 0.09
CA MET A 33 2.52 6.21 -1.08
C MET A 33 2.03 6.96 -2.33
N LEU A 34 0.72 6.95 -2.60
CA LEU A 34 0.14 7.65 -3.75
C LEU A 34 0.28 9.17 -3.64
N ALA A 35 0.03 9.72 -2.45
CA ALA A 35 0.21 11.13 -2.17
C ALA A 35 1.67 11.57 -2.35
N MET A 36 2.65 10.75 -1.91
CA MET A 36 4.07 11.03 -2.13
C MET A 36 4.44 11.07 -3.61
N LEU A 37 3.90 10.18 -4.44
CA LEU A 37 4.16 10.22 -5.89
C LEU A 37 3.65 11.51 -6.52
N ARG A 38 2.44 11.94 -6.15
CA ARG A 38 1.89 13.22 -6.60
C ARG A 38 2.72 14.40 -6.10
N GLN A 39 3.11 14.41 -4.83
CA GLN A 39 3.95 15.47 -4.27
C GLN A 39 5.27 15.59 -5.02
N ILE A 40 5.92 14.46 -5.29
CA ILE A 40 7.16 14.40 -6.06
C ILE A 40 6.99 14.96 -7.49
N ARG A 41 5.83 14.75 -8.14
CA ARG A 41 5.51 15.39 -9.43
C ARG A 41 5.46 16.91 -9.27
N GLU A 42 4.72 17.39 -8.28
CA GLU A 42 4.50 18.81 -8.02
C GLU A 42 5.80 19.53 -7.65
N ASP A 43 6.64 18.93 -6.80
CA ASP A 43 7.95 19.46 -6.40
C ASP A 43 8.92 19.61 -7.58
N ARG A 44 8.72 18.81 -8.64
CA ARG A 44 9.49 18.91 -9.88
C ARG A 44 8.89 19.88 -10.89
N GLY A 45 7.79 20.55 -10.55
CA GLY A 45 7.12 21.51 -11.41
C GLY A 45 6.42 20.90 -12.63
N LEU A 46 6.21 19.58 -12.64
CA LEU A 46 5.54 18.90 -13.74
C LEU A 46 4.02 19.03 -13.61
N SER A 47 3.35 19.49 -14.66
CA SER A 47 1.91 19.37 -14.80
C SER A 47 1.49 17.91 -15.04
N GLN A 48 0.20 17.62 -14.83
CA GLN A 48 -0.36 16.30 -15.18
C GLN A 48 -0.29 16.02 -16.69
N THR A 49 -0.34 17.06 -17.54
CA THR A 49 -0.18 16.92 -18.99
C THR A 49 1.23 16.50 -19.35
N GLU A 50 2.24 17.19 -18.83
CA GLU A 50 3.66 16.87 -19.09
C GLU A 50 4.01 15.47 -18.57
N LEU A 51 3.50 15.08 -17.39
CA LEU A 51 3.68 13.70 -16.93
C LEU A 51 2.95 12.69 -17.83
N GLY A 52 1.77 13.03 -18.34
CA GLY A 52 1.05 12.22 -19.31
C GLY A 52 1.85 11.98 -20.57
N GLU A 53 2.51 13.01 -21.10
CA GLU A 53 3.41 12.92 -22.25
C GLU A 53 4.59 11.98 -21.97
N LEU A 54 5.25 12.12 -20.81
CA LEU A 54 6.33 11.21 -20.38
C LEU A 54 5.88 9.75 -20.24
N LEU A 55 4.62 9.54 -19.85
CA LEU A 55 4.01 8.22 -19.66
C LEU A 55 3.38 7.64 -20.94
N GLY A 56 3.26 8.43 -22.01
CA GLY A 56 2.52 8.08 -23.23
C GLY A 56 1.01 7.89 -22.99
N VAL A 57 0.41 8.67 -22.07
CA VAL A 57 -1.02 8.63 -21.73
C VAL A 57 -1.63 10.04 -21.70
N SER A 58 -2.96 10.13 -21.65
CA SER A 58 -3.63 11.43 -21.58
C SER A 58 -3.49 12.09 -20.21
N GLN A 59 -3.59 13.43 -20.13
CA GLN A 59 -3.69 14.15 -18.87
C GLN A 59 -4.86 13.63 -18.00
N ALA A 60 -6.00 13.29 -18.61
CA ALA A 60 -7.15 12.73 -17.89
C ALA A 60 -6.82 11.37 -17.24
N SER A 61 -5.95 10.56 -17.87
CA SER A 61 -5.46 9.30 -17.29
C SER A 61 -4.58 9.54 -16.06
N VAL A 62 -3.73 10.58 -16.10
CA VAL A 62 -2.92 10.99 -14.94
C VAL A 62 -3.81 11.51 -13.82
N SER A 63 -4.79 12.35 -14.14
CA SER A 63 -5.77 12.84 -13.15
C SER A 63 -6.58 11.71 -12.52
N ALA A 64 -7.01 10.73 -13.32
CA ALA A 64 -7.74 9.56 -12.83
C ALA A 64 -6.88 8.74 -11.86
N PHE A 65 -5.62 8.47 -12.22
CA PHE A 65 -4.67 7.79 -11.35
C PHE A 65 -4.45 8.55 -10.04
N GLU A 66 -4.25 9.87 -10.07
CA GLU A 66 -4.03 10.69 -8.87
C GLU A 66 -5.27 10.78 -7.95
N SER A 67 -6.44 10.37 -8.43
CA SER A 67 -7.69 10.30 -7.66
C SER A 67 -8.08 8.87 -7.23
N GLU A 68 -7.41 7.85 -7.75
CA GLU A 68 -7.73 6.45 -7.49
C GLU A 68 -7.13 6.00 -6.15
N THR A 69 -7.92 5.28 -5.34
CA THR A 69 -7.50 4.80 -4.02
C THR A 69 -6.87 3.41 -4.04
N ASP A 70 -7.09 2.63 -5.10
CA ASP A 70 -6.56 1.27 -5.26
C ASP A 70 -6.01 1.03 -6.69
N PRO A 71 -4.99 1.80 -7.12
CA PRO A 71 -4.39 1.59 -8.42
C PRO A 71 -3.53 0.32 -8.41
N LYS A 72 -3.48 -0.37 -9.55
CA LYS A 72 -2.57 -1.50 -9.74
C LYS A 72 -1.13 -1.09 -9.46
N LEU A 73 -0.39 -1.92 -8.73
CA LEU A 73 1.04 -1.68 -8.45
C LEU A 73 1.89 -1.52 -9.73
N SER A 74 1.49 -2.11 -10.87
CA SER A 74 2.17 -1.86 -12.16
C SER A 74 2.03 -0.41 -12.62
N THR A 75 0.86 0.21 -12.42
CA THR A 75 0.62 1.63 -12.72
C THR A 75 1.43 2.52 -11.78
N VAL A 76 1.45 2.21 -10.49
CA VAL A 76 2.25 2.92 -9.47
C VAL A 76 3.74 2.90 -9.84
N ARG A 77 4.28 1.73 -10.25
CA ARG A 77 5.68 1.62 -10.70
C ARG A 77 5.96 2.41 -11.98
N ARG A 78 5.05 2.43 -12.95
CA ARG A 78 5.20 3.25 -14.17
C ARG A 78 5.24 4.74 -13.84
N TYR A 79 4.37 5.20 -12.95
CA TYR A 79 4.33 6.58 -12.50
C TYR A 79 5.64 6.97 -11.79
N ALA A 80 6.12 6.14 -10.85
CA ALA A 80 7.40 6.35 -10.18
C ALA A 80 8.59 6.36 -11.17
N HIS A 81 8.58 5.49 -12.17
CA HIS A 81 9.59 5.45 -13.22
C HIS A 81 9.65 6.76 -14.02
N ALA A 82 8.50 7.29 -14.45
CA ALA A 82 8.45 8.58 -15.16
C ALA A 82 8.94 9.76 -14.29
N LEU A 83 8.83 9.62 -12.97
CA LEU A 83 9.37 10.57 -12.00
C LEU A 83 10.81 10.26 -11.55
N CYS A 84 11.51 9.29 -12.15
CA CYS A 84 12.84 8.85 -11.70
C CYS A 84 12.90 8.59 -10.17
N ALA A 85 11.84 7.99 -9.63
CA ALA A 85 11.69 7.69 -8.21
C ALA A 85 11.67 6.17 -7.98
N THR A 86 12.17 5.75 -6.81
CA THR A 86 12.16 4.34 -6.38
C THR A 86 11.15 4.13 -5.27
N ILE A 87 10.43 3.00 -5.30
CA ILE A 87 9.50 2.59 -4.25
C ILE A 87 10.13 1.46 -3.45
N THR A 88 10.07 1.56 -2.13
CA THR A 88 10.49 0.50 -1.21
C THR A 88 9.29 0.06 -0.38
N HIS A 89 9.08 -1.26 -0.29
CA HIS A 89 8.02 -1.83 0.54
C HIS A 89 8.61 -2.37 1.84
N HIS A 90 7.92 -2.09 2.94
CA HIS A 90 8.25 -2.59 4.27
C HIS A 90 7.00 -3.19 4.90
N VAL A 91 7.13 -4.38 5.48
CA VAL A 91 6.02 -5.10 6.10
C VAL A 91 6.47 -5.56 7.47
N GLU A 92 5.76 -5.11 8.50
CA GLU A 92 5.98 -5.51 9.89
C GLU A 92 4.76 -6.27 10.41
N PRO A 93 4.96 -7.41 11.09
CA PRO A 93 3.87 -8.09 11.76
C PRO A 93 3.33 -7.20 12.89
N GLN A 94 2.03 -6.97 12.88
CA GLN A 94 1.31 -6.47 14.06
C GLN A 94 0.95 -7.71 14.88
N ASP A 95 1.67 -7.96 15.98
CA ASP A 95 1.60 -9.19 16.82
C ASP A 95 0.25 -9.38 17.56
N THR A 96 -0.81 -8.73 17.12
CA THR A 96 -2.08 -8.65 17.84
C THR A 96 -3.06 -9.78 17.53
N ALA A 97 -2.84 -10.62 16.51
CA ALA A 97 -3.91 -11.56 16.10
C ALA A 97 -3.50 -12.86 15.37
N PHE A 98 -2.20 -13.21 15.26
CA PHE A 98 -1.81 -14.51 14.66
C PHE A 98 -1.97 -15.71 15.60
N ASN A 99 -2.36 -15.48 16.86
CA ASN A 99 -2.57 -16.51 17.88
C ASN A 99 -3.99 -17.11 17.84
N ASP A 100 -4.55 -17.36 16.65
CA ASP A 100 -5.73 -18.24 16.55
C ASP A 100 -5.25 -19.65 16.90
N ALA A 101 -5.71 -20.20 18.03
CA ALA A 101 -5.32 -21.53 18.51
C ALA A 101 -5.58 -22.66 17.49
N ARG A 102 -6.40 -22.41 16.46
CA ARG A 102 -6.68 -23.34 15.35
C ARG A 102 -5.60 -23.31 14.27
N TRP A 103 -4.80 -22.26 14.18
CA TRP A 103 -3.66 -22.18 13.26
C TRP A 103 -2.43 -22.82 13.91
N GLN A 104 -2.24 -24.11 13.66
CA GLN A 104 -0.99 -24.80 14.01
C GLN A 104 -0.02 -24.68 12.84
N PRO A 105 1.11 -23.95 12.96
CA PRO A 105 2.10 -23.89 11.90
C PRO A 105 2.61 -25.31 11.62
N ARG A 106 2.35 -25.81 10.41
CA ARG A 106 2.68 -27.19 9.99
C ARG A 106 4.19 -27.46 9.93
N PHE A 107 5.00 -26.42 10.03
CA PHE A 107 6.45 -26.47 10.07
C PHE A 107 6.97 -25.70 11.29
N ARG A 108 7.04 -26.34 12.46
CA ARG A 108 7.96 -25.86 13.51
C ARG A 108 9.35 -26.31 13.12
N THR A 109 10.18 -25.42 12.58
CA THR A 109 11.62 -25.68 12.54
C THR A 109 12.15 -25.59 13.97
N PRO A 110 12.59 -26.69 14.60
CA PRO A 110 13.16 -26.62 15.95
C PRO A 110 14.36 -25.67 15.94
N GLY A 111 14.36 -24.67 16.83
CA GLY A 111 15.43 -23.66 16.91
C GLY A 111 15.25 -22.45 15.97
N ALA A 112 14.17 -22.33 15.21
CA ALA A 112 13.88 -21.10 14.48
C ALA A 112 13.42 -20.00 15.46
N ASN A 113 14.32 -19.08 15.77
CA ASN A 113 13.94 -17.79 16.34
C ASN A 113 13.11 -17.03 15.29
N LEU A 114 11.80 -16.95 15.52
CA LEU A 114 10.82 -16.24 14.68
C LEU A 114 11.03 -14.71 14.71
N ASN A 115 11.83 -14.21 15.65
CA ASN A 115 12.17 -12.79 15.79
C ASN A 115 13.32 -12.35 14.86
N ARG A 116 13.44 -12.97 13.68
CA ARG A 116 14.42 -12.54 12.69
C ARG A 116 13.66 -11.91 11.53
N SER A 117 13.65 -10.59 11.51
CA SER A 117 13.47 -9.76 10.30
C SER A 117 14.56 -10.12 9.28
N LYS A 118 14.49 -11.33 8.73
CA LYS A 118 15.24 -11.70 7.55
C LYS A 118 14.57 -10.91 6.43
N GLN A 119 15.18 -9.82 6.01
CA GLN A 119 14.85 -9.20 4.73
C GLN A 119 14.79 -10.32 3.68
N VAL A 120 13.58 -10.60 3.19
CA VAL A 120 13.39 -11.59 2.13
C VAL A 120 13.83 -10.90 0.84
N ARG A 121 15.09 -11.10 0.46
CA ARG A 121 15.59 -10.66 -0.84
C ARG A 121 15.07 -11.64 -1.89
N VAL A 122 14.08 -11.22 -2.66
CA VAL A 122 13.68 -11.93 -3.88
C VAL A 122 14.61 -11.47 -5.00
N GLU A 123 15.52 -12.33 -5.44
CA GLU A 123 16.29 -12.07 -6.66
C GLU A 123 15.36 -12.24 -7.87
N MET A 124 15.11 -11.15 -8.59
CA MET A 124 14.39 -11.20 -9.87
C MET A 124 15.25 -11.95 -10.89
N GLY A 125 14.95 -13.23 -11.11
CA GLY A 125 15.50 -13.98 -12.23
C GLY A 125 15.10 -13.32 -13.55
N LEU A 126 16.08 -12.95 -14.39
CA LEU A 126 15.92 -12.26 -15.69
C LEU A 126 14.93 -12.92 -16.67
N GLN A 127 14.39 -14.10 -16.36
CA GLN A 127 13.64 -14.95 -17.28
C GLN A 127 12.15 -14.59 -17.41
N SER A 128 11.59 -13.77 -16.51
CA SER A 128 10.17 -13.38 -16.59
C SER A 128 9.90 -12.00 -17.23
N ALA A 129 10.93 -11.32 -17.76
CA ALA A 129 10.81 -10.00 -18.38
C ALA A 129 10.04 -9.98 -19.72
N LYS A 130 9.45 -11.09 -20.16
CA LYS A 130 8.75 -11.22 -21.46
C LYS A 130 7.23 -11.02 -21.42
N ARG A 131 6.66 -10.49 -20.33
CA ARG A 131 5.25 -10.06 -20.31
C ARG A 131 5.15 -8.56 -19.99
N THR A 132 5.09 -7.79 -21.07
CA THR A 132 4.38 -6.49 -21.22
C THR A 132 4.75 -5.26 -20.38
N ASP A 133 5.70 -5.30 -19.45
CA ASP A 133 6.07 -4.09 -18.68
C ASP A 133 7.29 -3.30 -19.22
N PHE A 134 7.94 -3.76 -20.31
CA PHE A 134 9.22 -3.22 -20.79
C PHE A 134 9.16 -2.30 -22.02
N ALA A 135 7.97 -2.02 -22.56
CA ALA A 135 7.81 -1.20 -23.77
C ALA A 135 7.00 0.05 -23.45
N MET A 136 7.65 1.10 -22.93
CA MET A 136 7.34 2.52 -23.18
C MET A 136 8.28 3.38 -22.33
N ALA A 137 9.47 3.63 -22.89
CA ALA A 137 10.32 4.79 -22.62
C ALA A 137 11.23 4.95 -23.85
N ALA A 138 10.69 5.56 -24.90
CA ALA A 138 11.40 6.13 -26.03
C ALA A 138 10.57 7.29 -26.58
#